data_AF-A0A3N7G787-F1
#
_entry.id   AF-A0A3N7G787-F1
#
_cell.length_a   1.000
_cell.length_b   1.000
_cell.length_c   1.000
_cell.angle_alpha   90.00
_cell.angle_beta   90.00
_cell.angle_gamma   90.00
#
_symmetry.space_group_name_H-M   'P 1'
#
loop_
_entity.id
_entity.type
_entity.pdbx_description
1 polymer ?
#
loop_
_entity_poly.entity_id
_entity_poly.type
_entity_poly.pdbx_seq_one_letter_code
_entity_poly.pdbx_strand_id
1 'polypeptide(L)'
;MLRREPFLCKLIFLLYCFASLSLADELNESDRLEFTANTSISNTSLSKPREGSSFADIIDKALEKEFTENDQNEATDAGSFNNSVAEQQAVLETVARVKSKKNDSKEEKLFKFQHVFNLDNDNGAEDTPTLIDRKDNVFIISNFKSKYPVLQLDLRLISDLVVVIVSATCGGIAFACAGQPVITGYLLAGSIIGPGGFNFVSEMVQVETVAQFGVIFLLFALGLEFSTTKLRVVRAVAVVGGLLEIILFMFLCGITAMLCGGKSSEGVFVGAFLSMSSTAVVLKFLMEKNSTNALHGQVTIGTLILQDCAVGLLFALLPVLGGTSGVLQGLMSMTKVLVVLIAFLAVLSILSCTWVPWFLKLMMSLSSQTNELYQLASVAFCLLVAWSSDKLGLSLELGSFAAGVMISTTDLAQHTLEQIEPIRNFFAALFLASIGMLIHVHFLWSHVDILLASVILVIIIKTAIITAVVKGFGYNNKTSLLVGMSLAQIGEFAFVLLSRASNLHLVEGKLYLLLLGTTALSLLFSLKSPLHEVKSAIQTTIVVDAYFYSGD
;
A
#
# COMPACT_ATOMS: atom_id res chain seq x y z
N MET A 1 -26.42 -7.40 38.50
CA MET A 1 -26.45 -6.73 37.19
C MET A 1 -25.78 -7.65 36.16
N LEU A 2 -26.41 -8.78 35.85
CA LEU A 2 -25.76 -10.02 35.38
C LEU A 2 -26.49 -10.63 34.16
N ARG A 3 -26.84 -9.80 33.17
CA ARG A 3 -27.60 -10.25 31.99
C ARG A 3 -27.21 -9.51 30.71
N ARG A 4 -25.92 -9.52 30.35
CA ARG A 4 -25.44 -9.05 29.02
C ARG A 4 -24.25 -9.83 28.43
N GLU A 5 -23.85 -10.94 29.07
CA GLU A 5 -22.81 -11.86 28.60
C GLU A 5 -23.07 -12.52 27.22
N PRO A 6 -24.30 -12.92 26.82
CA PRO A 6 -24.47 -13.68 25.57
C PRO A 6 -24.37 -12.83 24.30
N PHE A 7 -24.41 -11.50 24.41
CA PHE A 7 -24.23 -10.60 23.27
C PHE A 7 -22.76 -10.36 22.96
N LEU A 8 -21.91 -10.33 23.99
CA LEU A 8 -20.47 -10.14 23.86
C LEU A 8 -19.81 -11.34 23.16
N CYS A 9 -20.13 -12.57 23.59
CA CYS A 9 -19.66 -13.79 22.92
C CYS A 9 -20.17 -13.91 21.48
N LYS A 10 -21.43 -13.55 21.22
CA LYS A 10 -21.97 -13.58 19.85
C LYS A 10 -21.31 -12.55 18.95
N LEU A 11 -20.93 -11.39 19.48
CA LEU A 11 -20.30 -10.32 18.70
C LEU A 11 -18.82 -10.61 18.41
N ILE A 12 -18.07 -11.13 19.38
CA ILE A 12 -16.70 -11.61 19.18
C ILE A 12 -16.70 -12.79 18.20
N PHE A 13 -17.68 -13.69 18.32
CA PHE A 13 -17.86 -14.79 17.37
C PHE A 13 -18.24 -14.27 15.97
N LEU A 14 -19.03 -13.21 15.84
CA LEU A 14 -19.39 -12.63 14.55
C LEU A 14 -18.23 -11.90 13.87
N LEU A 15 -17.42 -11.17 14.64
CA LEU A 15 -16.17 -10.56 14.16
C LEU A 15 -15.14 -11.62 13.74
N TYR A 16 -14.99 -12.68 14.56
CA TYR A 16 -14.13 -13.81 14.25
C TYR A 16 -14.65 -14.61 13.04
N CYS A 17 -15.97 -14.78 12.89
CA CYS A 17 -16.60 -15.38 11.72
C CYS A 17 -16.42 -14.52 10.46
N PHE A 18 -16.52 -13.19 10.54
CA PHE A 18 -16.26 -12.32 9.39
C PHE A 18 -14.78 -12.39 8.98
N ALA A 19 -13.86 -12.39 9.93
CA ALA A 19 -12.43 -12.55 9.67
C ALA A 19 -12.10 -13.93 9.08
N SER A 20 -12.72 -15.00 9.59
CA SER A 20 -12.48 -16.37 9.09
C SER A 20 -13.19 -16.66 7.77
N LEU A 21 -14.36 -16.07 7.50
CA LEU A 21 -15.03 -16.18 6.20
C LEU A 21 -14.21 -15.46 5.10
N SER A 22 -13.58 -14.33 5.44
CA SER A 22 -12.67 -13.62 4.54
C SER A 22 -11.35 -14.36 4.29
N LEU A 23 -10.90 -15.19 5.24
CA LEU A 23 -9.69 -16.02 5.11
C LEU A 23 -9.97 -17.32 4.35
N ALA A 24 -11.20 -17.83 4.43
CA ALA A 24 -11.66 -19.00 3.67
C ALA A 24 -11.87 -18.69 2.17
N ASP A 25 -12.26 -17.47 1.81
CA ASP A 25 -12.41 -17.06 0.41
C ASP A 25 -11.05 -16.97 -0.32
N GLU A 26 -9.99 -16.60 0.42
CA GLU A 26 -8.62 -16.48 -0.09
C GLU A 26 -7.97 -17.85 -0.38
N LEU A 27 -8.27 -18.87 0.44
CA LEU A 27 -7.88 -20.27 0.17
C LEU A 27 -8.57 -20.85 -1.06
N ASN A 28 -9.81 -20.42 -1.33
CA ASN A 28 -10.64 -20.95 -2.41
C ASN A 28 -10.33 -20.29 -3.77
N GLU A 29 -9.80 -19.05 -3.77
CA GLU A 29 -9.32 -18.38 -4.99
C GLU A 29 -7.92 -18.88 -5.42
N SER A 30 -7.02 -19.19 -4.48
CA SER A 30 -5.72 -19.80 -4.78
C SER A 30 -5.85 -21.19 -5.42
N ASP A 31 -6.79 -22.01 -4.93
CA ASP A 31 -7.07 -23.34 -5.50
C ASP A 31 -7.75 -23.26 -6.88
N ARG A 32 -8.51 -22.19 -7.17
CA ARG A 32 -9.15 -21.98 -8.49
C ARG A 32 -8.18 -21.48 -9.56
N LEU A 33 -7.14 -20.74 -9.17
CA LEU A 33 -6.14 -20.20 -10.10
C LEU A 33 -5.18 -21.28 -10.61
N GLU A 34 -4.86 -22.31 -9.82
CA GLU A 34 -4.11 -23.48 -10.30
C GLU A 34 -4.93 -24.39 -11.21
N PHE A 35 -6.25 -24.48 -11.03
CA PHE A 35 -7.10 -25.39 -11.82
C PHE A 35 -7.44 -24.87 -13.23
N THR A 36 -7.38 -23.56 -13.47
CA THR A 36 -7.84 -22.96 -14.75
C THR A 36 -6.75 -22.86 -15.82
N ALA A 37 -5.49 -23.16 -15.48
CA ALA A 37 -4.35 -23.10 -16.42
C ALA A 37 -4.26 -24.29 -17.40
N ASN A 38 -5.01 -25.38 -17.16
CA ASN A 38 -4.87 -26.64 -17.90
C ASN A 38 -6.15 -27.06 -18.65
N THR A 39 -6.79 -26.21 -19.44
CA THR A 39 -7.81 -26.71 -20.39
C THR A 39 -8.06 -25.79 -21.59
N SER A 40 -7.24 -25.93 -22.63
CA SER A 40 -7.66 -25.59 -24.00
C SER A 40 -6.83 -26.39 -25.00
N ILE A 41 -7.43 -27.35 -25.71
CA ILE A 41 -7.21 -27.69 -27.13
C ILE A 41 -8.15 -28.85 -27.58
N SER A 42 -9.02 -28.50 -28.53
CA SER A 42 -9.65 -29.22 -29.68
C SER A 42 -10.62 -30.42 -29.56
N ASN A 43 -11.77 -30.19 -30.22
CA ASN A 43 -12.92 -31.02 -30.63
C ASN A 43 -12.63 -32.20 -31.58
N THR A 44 -13.54 -33.21 -31.69
CA THR A 44 -14.48 -33.44 -32.85
C THR A 44 -15.32 -34.76 -32.77
N SER A 45 -16.65 -34.63 -33.01
CA SER A 45 -17.69 -35.53 -33.61
C SER A 45 -18.21 -36.87 -33.00
N LEU A 46 -19.48 -36.81 -32.54
CA LEU A 46 -20.73 -37.55 -32.90
C LEU A 46 -20.94 -39.08 -32.66
N SER A 47 -21.78 -39.45 -31.67
CA SER A 47 -23.05 -40.25 -31.79
C SER A 47 -23.63 -40.67 -30.41
N LYS A 48 -24.95 -40.82 -30.29
CA LYS A 48 -25.78 -41.13 -29.07
C LYS A 48 -26.41 -42.54 -29.19
N PRO A 49 -27.10 -43.13 -28.18
CA PRO A 49 -26.92 -43.07 -26.71
C PRO A 49 -27.09 -44.47 -26.01
N ARG A 50 -26.48 -44.71 -24.82
CA ARG A 50 -27.11 -45.37 -23.64
C ARG A 50 -26.12 -45.69 -22.51
N GLU A 51 -26.57 -45.33 -21.31
CA GLU A 51 -26.18 -45.77 -19.96
C GLU A 51 -24.75 -45.46 -19.46
N GLY A 52 -24.71 -45.01 -18.20
CA GLY A 52 -23.62 -44.23 -17.62
C GLY A 52 -22.30 -44.99 -17.51
N SER A 53 -21.24 -44.36 -18.01
CA SER A 53 -19.86 -44.71 -17.72
C SER A 53 -19.15 -43.45 -17.22
N SER A 54 -18.64 -43.55 -16.00
CA SER A 54 -17.88 -42.49 -15.34
C SER A 54 -16.48 -42.43 -15.93
N PHE A 55 -15.87 -41.24 -15.95
CA PHE A 55 -14.53 -40.95 -16.47
C PHE A 55 -13.42 -41.87 -15.89
N ALA A 56 -13.67 -42.45 -14.72
CA ALA A 56 -12.81 -43.43 -14.06
C ALA A 56 -12.65 -44.75 -14.87
N ASP A 57 -13.72 -45.28 -15.45
CA ASP A 57 -13.68 -46.56 -16.20
C ASP A 57 -12.89 -46.47 -17.51
N ILE A 58 -12.73 -45.26 -18.06
CA ILE A 58 -11.98 -45.00 -19.28
C ILE A 58 -10.48 -44.85 -18.97
N ILE A 59 -10.15 -44.28 -17.80
CA ILE A 59 -8.78 -44.15 -17.30
C ILE A 59 -8.24 -45.52 -16.85
N ASP A 60 -9.03 -46.32 -16.14
CA ASP A 60 -8.63 -47.67 -15.72
C ASP A 60 -8.33 -48.57 -16.92
N LYS A 61 -9.16 -48.51 -17.98
CA LYS A 61 -8.92 -49.28 -19.21
C LYS A 61 -7.73 -48.78 -20.04
N ALA A 62 -7.35 -47.51 -19.89
CA ALA A 62 -6.17 -46.94 -20.55
C ALA A 62 -4.89 -47.31 -19.79
N LEU A 63 -4.94 -47.27 -18.45
CA LEU A 63 -3.85 -47.70 -17.55
C LEU A 63 -3.57 -49.20 -17.65
N GLU A 64 -4.61 -50.05 -17.66
CA GLU A 64 -4.46 -51.51 -17.74
C GLU A 64 -3.90 -51.97 -19.09
N LYS A 65 -4.05 -51.15 -20.14
CA LYS A 65 -3.54 -51.40 -21.49
C LYS A 65 -2.12 -50.87 -21.73
N GLU A 66 -1.66 -49.92 -20.92
CA GLU A 66 -0.27 -49.39 -20.97
C GLU A 66 0.70 -50.18 -20.09
N PHE A 67 0.19 -50.93 -19.11
CA PHE A 67 0.99 -51.66 -18.12
C PHE A 67 0.86 -53.19 -18.16
N THR A 68 0.62 -53.78 -19.34
CA THR A 68 0.74 -55.24 -19.49
C THR A 68 1.68 -55.61 -20.62
N GLU A 69 2.94 -55.93 -20.29
CA GLU A 69 3.66 -57.11 -20.76
C GLU A 69 4.99 -57.28 -19.99
N ASN A 70 5.05 -58.37 -19.21
CA ASN A 70 6.19 -59.22 -18.85
C ASN A 70 7.49 -58.54 -18.30
N ASP A 71 7.99 -58.92 -17.13
CA ASP A 71 8.32 -60.29 -16.77
C ASP A 71 8.12 -60.64 -15.30
N GLN A 72 7.89 -61.93 -15.13
CA GLN A 72 7.56 -62.68 -13.92
C GLN A 72 8.70 -62.76 -12.90
N ASN A 73 8.28 -63.08 -11.67
CA ASN A 73 9.04 -63.68 -10.57
C ASN A 73 10.08 -62.77 -9.90
N GLU A 74 9.77 -62.30 -8.69
CA GLU A 74 10.48 -62.70 -7.48
C GLU A 74 9.80 -62.17 -6.21
N ALA A 75 10.25 -62.71 -5.08
CA ALA A 75 9.59 -62.82 -3.79
C ALA A 75 9.05 -61.52 -3.14
N THR A 76 8.14 -61.75 -2.21
CA THR A 76 7.67 -60.82 -1.17
C THR A 76 8.85 -60.30 -0.35
N ASP A 77 9.48 -59.20 -0.77
CA ASP A 77 10.49 -58.52 0.05
C ASP A 77 9.83 -57.68 1.14
N ALA A 78 9.94 -58.15 2.38
CA ALA A 78 9.52 -57.46 3.60
C ALA A 78 10.35 -56.19 3.92
N GLY A 79 10.92 -55.53 2.91
CA GLY A 79 11.81 -54.38 3.03
C GLY A 79 11.68 -53.37 1.89
N SER A 80 10.55 -53.35 1.19
CA SER A 80 10.30 -52.34 0.17
C SER A 80 10.13 -50.95 0.80
N PHE A 81 10.90 -49.96 0.30
CA PHE A 81 10.93 -48.56 0.74
C PHE A 81 9.53 -47.94 0.89
N ASN A 82 8.57 -48.33 0.04
CA ASN A 82 7.19 -47.86 0.10
C ASN A 82 6.41 -48.37 1.32
N ASN A 83 6.67 -49.59 1.79
CA ASN A 83 5.98 -50.13 2.96
C ASN A 83 6.51 -49.51 4.27
N SER A 84 7.81 -49.26 4.38
CA SER A 84 8.39 -48.65 5.59
C SER A 84 7.97 -47.19 5.83
N VAL A 85 7.69 -46.44 4.75
CA VAL A 85 7.16 -45.07 4.83
C VAL A 85 5.65 -45.09 5.14
N ALA A 86 4.91 -46.04 4.59
CA ALA A 86 3.48 -46.20 4.85
C ALA A 86 3.17 -46.64 6.30
N GLU A 87 4.04 -47.46 6.91
CA GLU A 87 3.90 -47.93 8.30
C GLU A 87 4.50 -46.96 9.34
N GLN A 88 4.89 -45.73 8.96
CA GLN A 88 5.55 -44.74 9.84
C GLN A 88 6.86 -45.21 10.50
N GLN A 89 7.47 -46.28 10.01
CA GLN A 89 8.76 -46.79 10.51
C GLN A 89 9.96 -46.01 9.95
N ALA A 90 9.76 -45.16 8.94
CA ALA A 90 10.79 -44.29 8.37
C ALA A 90 10.28 -42.85 8.14
N VAL A 91 11.13 -41.86 8.39
CA VAL A 91 10.85 -40.42 8.16
C VAL A 91 11.64 -39.95 6.94
N LEU A 92 10.96 -39.37 5.94
CA LEU A 92 11.62 -38.71 4.81
C LEU A 92 12.12 -37.33 5.23
N GLU A 93 13.43 -37.11 5.15
CA GLU A 93 14.06 -35.81 5.40
C GLU A 93 14.81 -35.31 4.16
N THR A 94 14.78 -34.00 3.94
CA THR A 94 15.54 -33.36 2.86
C THR A 94 16.96 -33.09 3.33
N VAL A 95 17.94 -33.56 2.55
CA VAL A 95 19.36 -33.40 2.88
C VAL A 95 20.12 -32.69 1.77
N ALA A 96 21.05 -31.81 2.14
CA ALA A 96 21.98 -31.17 1.23
C ALA A 96 23.30 -31.94 1.19
N ARG A 97 23.82 -32.20 -0.01
CA ARG A 97 25.12 -32.84 -0.20
C ARG A 97 26.24 -31.80 -0.14
N VAL A 98 27.16 -31.97 0.79
CA VAL A 98 28.34 -31.09 0.89
C VAL A 98 29.37 -31.51 -0.14
N LYS A 99 29.71 -30.62 -1.08
CA LYS A 99 30.87 -30.78 -1.96
C LYS A 99 32.04 -29.98 -1.39
N SER A 100 33.08 -30.65 -0.90
CA SER A 100 34.33 -29.99 -0.53
C SER A 100 35.00 -29.42 -1.78
N LYS A 101 35.17 -28.09 -1.84
CA LYS A 101 36.01 -27.42 -2.84
C LYS A 101 37.46 -27.67 -2.50
N LYS A 102 38.16 -28.45 -3.33
CA LYS A 102 39.62 -28.57 -3.27
C LYS A 102 40.22 -27.42 -4.10
N ASN A 103 41.01 -26.58 -3.43
CA ASN A 103 41.84 -25.46 -3.91
C ASN A 103 41.13 -24.13 -4.22
N ASP A 104 41.36 -23.10 -3.39
CA ASP A 104 42.36 -22.07 -3.73
C ASP A 104 42.75 -21.21 -2.52
N SER A 105 44.03 -20.89 -2.45
CA SER A 105 44.70 -20.15 -1.39
C SER A 105 45.27 -18.83 -1.92
N LYS A 106 45.19 -17.79 -1.08
CA LYS A 106 45.95 -16.52 -1.01
C LYS A 106 45.35 -15.24 -1.62
N GLU A 107 45.04 -14.32 -0.68
CA GLU A 107 45.18 -12.83 -0.68
C GLU A 107 44.34 -12.04 -1.71
N GLU A 108 43.57 -11.01 -1.34
CA GLU A 108 44.03 -9.80 -0.64
C GLU A 108 43.10 -9.32 0.49
N LYS A 109 43.73 -8.84 1.58
CA LYS A 109 43.12 -8.06 2.65
C LYS A 109 42.92 -6.61 2.19
N LEU A 110 41.68 -6.15 2.17
CA LEU A 110 41.36 -4.71 2.28
C LEU A 110 40.29 -4.52 3.36
N PHE A 111 40.58 -3.60 4.28
CA PHE A 111 40.06 -3.53 5.64
C PHE A 111 38.60 -3.04 5.79
N LYS A 112 37.91 -3.61 6.81
CA LYS A 112 36.97 -3.01 7.79
C LYS A 112 35.64 -2.39 7.31
N PHE A 113 34.54 -3.10 7.60
CA PHE A 113 33.49 -2.74 8.58
C PHE A 113 32.35 -3.78 8.63
N GLN A 114 32.29 -4.68 7.64
CA GLN A 114 31.20 -5.64 7.46
C GLN A 114 31.27 -6.89 8.37
N HIS A 115 32.37 -7.10 9.09
CA HIS A 115 32.61 -8.33 9.85
C HIS A 115 32.19 -8.26 11.33
N VAL A 116 31.62 -7.14 11.78
CA VAL A 116 31.06 -7.02 13.15
C VAL A 116 29.60 -7.47 13.22
N PHE A 117 28.89 -7.53 12.08
CA PHE A 117 27.48 -7.92 12.00
C PHE A 117 27.24 -9.35 11.46
N ASN A 118 28.30 -10.10 11.14
CA ASN A 118 28.23 -11.51 10.71
C ASN A 118 28.75 -12.43 11.82
N LEU A 119 28.08 -12.43 12.97
CA LEU A 119 28.40 -13.32 14.09
C LEU A 119 27.56 -14.62 14.09
N ASP A 120 26.71 -14.82 13.07
CA ASP A 120 25.70 -15.88 13.08
C ASP A 120 26.12 -17.21 12.44
N ASN A 121 27.40 -17.41 12.11
CA ASN A 121 27.81 -18.66 11.44
C ASN A 121 28.91 -19.48 12.14
N ASP A 122 29.40 -19.06 13.31
CA ASP A 122 30.49 -19.77 14.00
C ASP A 122 30.07 -20.56 15.26
N ASN A 123 28.84 -20.40 15.77
CA ASN A 123 28.44 -21.03 17.04
C ASN A 123 27.58 -22.30 16.90
N GLY A 124 27.46 -22.88 15.70
CA GLY A 124 26.66 -24.10 15.47
C GLY A 124 27.34 -25.21 14.68
N ALA A 125 28.60 -25.02 14.25
CA ALA A 125 29.25 -25.93 13.30
C ALA A 125 29.83 -27.21 13.94
N GLU A 126 29.91 -27.32 15.27
CA GLU A 126 30.53 -28.48 15.93
C GLU A 126 29.56 -29.65 16.21
N ASP A 127 28.24 -29.43 16.20
CA ASP A 127 27.24 -30.44 16.56
C ASP A 127 26.18 -30.71 15.46
N THR A 128 26.50 -30.51 14.18
CA THR A 128 25.57 -30.92 13.11
C THR A 128 25.73 -32.42 12.83
N PRO A 129 24.73 -33.29 13.10
CA PRO A 129 24.82 -34.71 12.78
C PRO A 129 24.93 -34.87 11.27
N THR A 130 26.10 -35.31 10.80
CA THR A 130 26.34 -35.58 9.38
C THR A 130 25.93 -37.00 9.04
N LEU A 131 25.12 -37.17 7.99
CA LEU A 131 24.79 -38.48 7.46
C LEU A 131 25.81 -38.86 6.39
N ILE A 132 26.43 -40.03 6.53
CA ILE A 132 27.42 -40.53 5.57
C ILE A 132 26.83 -41.76 4.88
N ASP A 133 26.67 -41.68 3.56
CA ASP A 133 26.24 -42.81 2.74
C ASP A 133 27.40 -43.79 2.49
N ARG A 134 27.10 -45.04 2.09
CA ARG A 134 28.05 -46.13 1.80
C ARG A 134 29.10 -45.78 0.73
N LYS A 135 28.88 -44.70 -0.04
CA LYS A 135 29.81 -44.13 -1.02
C LYS A 135 30.64 -42.95 -0.47
N ASP A 136 30.73 -42.79 0.85
CA ASP A 136 31.40 -41.69 1.57
C ASP A 136 30.90 -40.28 1.19
N ASN A 137 29.62 -40.17 0.82
CA ASN A 137 29.00 -38.88 0.58
C ASN A 137 28.49 -38.30 1.89
N VAL A 138 28.92 -37.09 2.22
CA VAL A 138 28.49 -36.37 3.43
C VAL A 138 27.25 -35.54 3.11
N PHE A 139 26.20 -35.77 3.87
CA PHE A 139 24.93 -35.07 3.79
C PHE A 139 24.64 -34.36 5.11
N ILE A 140 24.12 -33.13 5.01
CA ILE A 140 23.66 -32.33 6.15
C ILE A 140 22.15 -32.11 5.97
N ILE A 141 21.38 -32.26 7.04
CA ILE A 141 19.94 -32.01 7.04
C ILE A 141 19.71 -30.53 6.70
N SER A 142 18.95 -30.25 5.63
CA SER A 142 18.82 -28.88 5.09
C SER A 142 17.77 -28.03 5.82
N ASN A 143 16.90 -28.67 6.59
CA ASN A 143 15.89 -28.00 7.39
C ASN A 143 15.82 -28.71 8.74
N PHE A 144 16.54 -28.19 9.74
CA PHE A 144 16.34 -28.61 11.12
C PHE A 144 14.94 -28.17 11.52
N LYS A 145 13.96 -29.05 11.36
CA LYS A 145 12.63 -28.86 11.93
C LYS A 145 12.78 -29.06 13.43
N SER A 146 13.28 -28.03 14.11
CA SER A 146 13.42 -28.00 15.55
C SER A 146 12.06 -28.34 16.16
N LYS A 147 12.07 -29.23 17.16
CA LYS A 147 10.86 -29.64 17.90
C LYS A 147 10.14 -28.47 18.59
N TYR A 148 10.79 -27.31 18.63
CA TYR A 148 10.32 -26.05 19.19
C TYR A 148 10.38 -24.97 18.10
N PRO A 149 9.41 -24.03 18.05
CA PRO A 149 9.49 -22.89 17.15
C PRO A 149 10.72 -22.03 17.51
N VAL A 150 11.75 -22.06 16.66
CA VAL A 150 12.90 -21.16 16.78
C VAL A 150 12.48 -19.81 16.20
N LEU A 151 12.64 -18.73 16.97
CA LEU A 151 12.38 -17.37 16.49
C LEU A 151 13.42 -17.03 15.41
N GLN A 152 13.02 -17.09 14.13
CA GLN A 152 13.81 -16.55 13.04
C GLN A 152 13.68 -15.03 13.07
N LEU A 153 14.74 -14.34 13.48
CA LEU A 153 14.78 -12.89 13.53
C LEU A 153 15.32 -12.36 12.20
N ASP A 154 14.54 -11.52 11.51
CA ASP A 154 15.06 -10.78 10.36
C ASP A 154 15.85 -9.55 10.86
N LEU A 155 17.11 -9.79 11.21
CA LEU A 155 18.04 -8.75 11.67
C LEU A 155 18.24 -7.64 10.61
N ARG A 156 18.04 -7.93 9.32
CA ARG A 156 18.18 -6.95 8.25
C ARG A 156 17.05 -5.94 8.27
N LEU A 157 15.80 -6.41 8.36
CA LEU A 157 14.63 -5.53 8.48
C LEU A 157 14.74 -4.60 9.69
N ILE A 158 15.18 -5.14 10.83
CA ILE A 158 15.35 -4.35 12.06
C ILE A 158 16.45 -3.29 11.86
N SER A 159 17.58 -3.67 11.28
CA SER A 159 18.67 -2.74 10.98
C SER A 159 18.21 -1.62 10.04
N ASP A 160 17.50 -1.96 8.96
CA ASP A 160 17.01 -1.01 7.97
C ASP A 160 16.01 -0.02 8.61
N LEU A 161 15.08 -0.51 9.44
CA LEU A 161 14.13 0.34 10.14
C LEU A 161 14.81 1.27 11.16
N VAL A 162 15.83 0.79 11.88
CA VAL A 162 16.64 1.63 12.78
C VAL A 162 17.35 2.73 12.00
N VAL A 163 17.99 2.37 10.89
CA VAL A 163 18.71 3.32 10.03
C VAL A 163 17.76 4.39 9.47
N VAL A 164 16.57 4.00 9.02
CA VAL A 164 15.55 4.93 8.51
C VAL A 164 15.04 5.86 9.62
N ILE A 165 14.76 5.38 10.82
CA ILE A 165 14.28 6.22 11.93
C ILE A 165 15.35 7.20 12.41
N VAL A 166 16.58 6.71 12.59
CA VAL A 166 17.68 7.56 13.05
C VAL A 166 17.99 8.64 12.02
N SER A 167 18.07 8.27 10.74
CA SER A 167 18.30 9.24 9.66
C SER A 167 17.15 10.25 9.55
N ALA A 168 15.89 9.80 9.59
CA ALA A 168 14.74 10.69 9.60
C ALA A 168 14.78 11.66 10.79
N THR A 169 15.14 11.17 11.98
CA THR A 169 15.29 12.02 13.18
C THR A 169 16.40 13.06 12.99
N CYS A 170 17.57 12.65 12.51
CA CYS A 170 18.68 13.56 12.21
C CYS A 170 18.30 14.60 11.15
N GLY A 171 17.65 14.19 10.07
CA GLY A 171 17.17 15.07 9.00
C GLY A 171 16.11 16.05 9.50
N GLY A 172 15.16 15.56 10.29
CA GLY A 172 14.12 16.37 10.92
C GLY A 172 14.71 17.44 11.85
N ILE A 173 15.67 17.07 12.70
CA ILE A 173 16.39 18.01 13.58
C ILE A 173 17.15 19.05 12.76
N ALA A 174 17.91 18.62 11.75
CA ALA A 174 18.67 19.54 10.89
C ALA A 174 17.76 20.58 10.21
N PHE A 175 16.60 20.14 9.70
CA PHE A 175 15.62 21.03 9.08
C PHE A 175 14.89 21.92 10.10
N ALA A 176 14.57 21.40 11.29
CA ALA A 176 14.03 22.21 12.37
C ALA A 176 14.99 23.32 12.78
N CYS A 177 16.29 23.02 12.92
CA CYS A 177 17.33 24.01 13.21
C CYS A 177 17.49 25.04 12.10
N ALA A 178 17.24 24.65 10.84
CA ALA A 178 17.23 25.56 9.69
C ALA A 178 15.93 26.38 9.54
N GLY A 179 14.97 26.24 10.46
CA GLY A 179 13.67 26.92 10.40
C GLY A 179 12.75 26.39 9.28
N GLN A 180 12.98 25.18 8.80
CA GLN A 180 12.23 24.53 7.73
C GLN A 180 11.28 23.46 8.28
N PRO A 181 10.19 23.09 7.57
CA PRO A 181 9.29 22.02 8.00
C PRO A 181 10.02 20.69 8.16
N VAL A 182 9.84 20.03 9.32
CA VAL A 182 10.49 18.74 9.67
C VAL A 182 10.21 17.62 8.67
N ILE A 183 9.07 17.70 8.00
CA ILE A 183 8.62 16.79 6.94
C ILE A 183 9.65 16.70 5.82
N THR A 184 10.26 17.85 5.45
CA THR A 184 11.29 17.94 4.41
C THR A 184 12.55 17.18 4.82
N GLY A 185 12.87 17.25 6.11
CA GLY A 185 14.00 16.55 6.71
C GLY A 185 13.83 15.03 6.64
N TYR A 186 12.62 14.53 6.91
CA TYR A 186 12.33 13.08 6.83
C TYR A 186 12.51 12.55 5.40
N LEU A 187 11.96 13.26 4.41
CA LEU A 187 12.04 12.87 3.00
C LEU A 187 13.49 12.92 2.47
N LEU A 188 14.24 13.99 2.76
CA LEU A 188 15.63 14.10 2.34
C LEU A 188 16.54 13.08 3.02
N ALA A 189 16.33 12.79 4.31
CA ALA A 189 17.06 11.74 4.99
C ALA A 189 16.85 10.38 4.32
N GLY A 190 15.61 10.07 3.94
CA GLY A 190 15.28 8.88 3.15
C GLY A 190 16.01 8.82 1.82
N SER A 191 16.04 9.92 1.07
CA SER A 191 16.73 9.99 -0.23
C SER A 191 18.25 9.80 -0.13
N ILE A 192 18.84 10.29 0.95
CA ILE A 192 20.27 10.11 1.24
C ILE A 192 20.58 8.66 1.60
N ILE A 193 19.71 8.00 2.36
CA ILE A 193 19.99 6.66 2.89
C ILE A 193 19.57 5.51 1.98
N GLY A 194 18.60 5.77 1.10
CA GLY A 194 18.12 4.83 0.10
C GLY A 194 19.18 4.46 -0.95
N PRO A 195 18.85 3.53 -1.86
CA PRO A 195 19.78 3.02 -2.88
C PRO A 195 20.25 4.11 -3.86
N GLY A 196 19.50 5.20 -4.01
CA GLY A 196 19.89 6.36 -4.78
C GLY A 196 21.00 7.22 -4.16
N GLY A 197 21.33 7.01 -2.88
CA GLY A 197 22.33 7.75 -2.11
C GLY A 197 23.45 6.84 -1.61
N PHE A 198 23.48 6.58 -0.30
CA PHE A 198 24.50 5.73 0.34
C PHE A 198 24.18 4.23 0.31
N ASN A 199 22.96 3.83 -0.10
CA ASN A 199 22.54 2.44 -0.19
C ASN A 199 22.72 1.65 1.13
N PHE A 200 22.34 2.25 2.26
CA PHE A 200 22.40 1.58 3.56
C PHE A 200 21.23 0.63 3.80
N VAL A 201 20.09 0.85 3.13
CA VAL A 201 18.88 0.04 3.23
C VAL A 201 18.86 -1.00 2.11
N SER A 202 18.75 -2.28 2.48
CA SER A 202 18.77 -3.39 1.53
C SER A 202 17.35 -3.88 1.20
N GLU A 203 16.44 -3.87 2.17
CA GLU A 203 15.09 -4.44 2.06
C GLU A 203 14.02 -3.35 1.89
N MET A 204 14.04 -2.66 0.74
CA MET A 204 13.12 -1.53 0.50
C MET A 204 11.63 -1.91 0.60
N VAL A 205 11.23 -3.05 0.05
CA VAL A 205 9.82 -3.47 0.00
C VAL A 205 9.27 -3.69 1.41
N GLN A 206 10.07 -4.30 2.29
CA GLN A 206 9.66 -4.58 3.67
C GLN A 206 9.53 -3.28 4.47
N VAL A 207 10.50 -2.36 4.31
CA VAL A 207 10.43 -1.03 4.95
C VAL A 207 9.22 -0.25 4.44
N GLU A 208 8.95 -0.25 3.13
CA GLU A 208 7.78 0.42 2.53
C GLU A 208 6.46 -0.14 3.08
N THR A 209 6.37 -1.47 3.23
CA THR A 209 5.19 -2.13 3.78
C THR A 209 4.93 -1.68 5.22
N VAL A 210 5.96 -1.58 6.06
CA VAL A 210 5.83 -1.06 7.43
C VAL A 210 5.50 0.44 7.42
N ALA A 211 6.07 1.18 6.47
CA ALA A 211 5.85 2.61 6.33
C ALA A 211 4.42 2.95 5.87
N GLN A 212 3.72 2.03 5.19
CA GLN A 212 2.32 2.20 4.75
C GLN A 212 1.36 2.41 5.92
N PHE A 213 1.63 1.85 7.10
CA PHE A 213 0.88 2.16 8.32
C PHE A 213 0.87 3.65 8.67
N GLY A 214 1.88 4.42 8.22
CA GLY A 214 1.93 5.87 8.39
C GLY A 214 0.81 6.60 7.69
N VAL A 215 0.47 6.19 6.46
CA VAL A 215 -0.64 6.79 5.72
C VAL A 215 -1.98 6.40 6.37
N ILE A 216 -2.11 5.13 6.76
CA ILE A 216 -3.30 4.60 7.44
C ILE A 216 -3.60 5.44 8.70
N PHE A 217 -2.62 5.63 9.58
CA PHE A 217 -2.83 6.38 10.81
C PHE A 217 -2.98 7.89 10.59
N LEU A 218 -2.34 8.46 9.57
CA LEU A 218 -2.50 9.86 9.20
C LEU A 218 -3.93 10.16 8.71
N LEU A 219 -4.45 9.30 7.83
CA LEU A 219 -5.81 9.42 7.31
C LEU A 219 -6.87 9.12 8.36
N PHE A 220 -6.60 8.16 9.24
CA PHE A 220 -7.47 7.88 10.37
C PHE A 220 -7.59 9.07 11.31
N ALA A 221 -6.46 9.68 11.71
CA ALA A 221 -6.45 10.87 12.55
C ALA A 221 -7.16 12.05 11.87
N LEU A 222 -6.99 12.22 10.56
CA LEU A 222 -7.74 13.23 9.82
C LEU A 222 -9.24 12.94 9.85
N GLY A 223 -9.64 11.68 9.61
CA GLY A 223 -11.04 11.27 9.67
C GLY A 223 -11.68 11.59 11.02
N LEU A 224 -10.92 11.49 12.12
CA LEU A 224 -11.36 11.85 13.48
C LEU A 224 -11.58 13.35 13.67
N GLU A 225 -10.69 14.19 13.16
CA GLU A 225 -10.83 15.65 13.21
C GLU A 225 -11.98 16.17 12.34
N PHE A 226 -12.36 15.41 11.32
CA PHE A 226 -13.24 15.88 10.28
C PHE A 226 -14.71 15.66 10.61
N SER A 227 -15.50 16.74 10.65
CA SER A 227 -16.94 16.62 10.85
C SER A 227 -17.66 16.23 9.56
N THR A 228 -18.39 15.11 9.57
CA THR A 228 -19.28 14.67 8.47
C THR A 228 -20.26 15.75 7.99
N THR A 229 -20.66 16.66 8.88
CA THR A 229 -21.56 17.79 8.55
C THR A 229 -20.88 18.79 7.62
N LYS A 230 -19.59 19.05 7.82
CA LYS A 230 -18.77 19.98 7.04
C LYS A 230 -18.52 19.45 5.63
N LEU A 231 -18.23 18.16 5.47
CA LEU A 231 -18.07 17.54 4.15
C LEU A 231 -19.31 17.66 3.29
N ARG A 232 -20.51 17.57 3.89
CA ARG A 232 -21.77 17.65 3.16
C ARG A 232 -21.94 18.99 2.45
N VAL A 233 -21.42 20.08 3.04
CA VAL A 233 -21.47 21.43 2.46
C VAL A 233 -20.62 21.51 1.19
N VAL A 234 -19.44 20.89 1.18
CA VAL A 234 -18.49 20.95 0.05
C VAL A 234 -18.56 19.74 -0.88
N ARG A 235 -19.47 18.80 -0.64
CA ARG A 235 -19.55 17.49 -1.34
C ARG A 235 -19.60 17.64 -2.86
N ALA A 236 -20.40 18.60 -3.37
CA ALA A 236 -20.54 18.78 -4.80
C ALA A 236 -19.20 19.09 -5.47
N VAL A 237 -18.41 20.00 -4.89
CA VAL A 237 -17.09 20.39 -5.42
C VAL A 237 -16.06 19.31 -5.17
N ALA A 238 -16.04 18.72 -3.97
CA ALA A 238 -15.11 17.66 -3.63
C ALA A 238 -15.25 16.44 -4.57
N VAL A 239 -16.49 15.98 -4.80
CA VAL A 239 -16.75 14.77 -5.60
C VAL A 239 -16.78 15.08 -7.08
N VAL A 240 -17.66 15.98 -7.53
CA VAL A 240 -17.82 16.28 -8.96
C VAL A 240 -16.62 17.07 -9.48
N GLY A 241 -16.13 18.04 -8.70
CA GLY A 241 -14.95 18.81 -9.07
C GLY A 241 -13.68 17.96 -9.10
N GLY A 242 -13.43 17.11 -8.09
CA GLY A 242 -12.27 16.22 -8.13
C GLY A 242 -12.32 15.21 -9.28
N LEU A 243 -13.50 14.67 -9.62
CA LEU A 243 -13.64 13.78 -10.77
C LEU A 243 -13.42 14.53 -12.09
N LEU A 244 -13.97 15.74 -12.18
CA LEU A 244 -13.82 16.62 -13.34
C LEU A 244 -12.35 17.02 -13.54
N GLU A 245 -11.61 17.30 -12.48
CA GLU A 245 -10.17 17.54 -12.51
C GLU A 245 -9.41 16.35 -13.12
N ILE A 246 -9.63 15.14 -12.62
CA ILE A 246 -8.97 13.92 -13.12
C ILE A 246 -9.26 13.74 -14.62
N ILE A 247 -10.53 13.89 -15.02
CA ILE A 247 -10.95 13.79 -16.43
C ILE A 247 -10.30 14.88 -17.29
N LEU A 248 -10.27 16.12 -16.81
CA LEU A 248 -9.71 17.24 -17.57
C LEU A 248 -8.20 17.07 -17.76
N PHE A 249 -7.50 16.56 -16.76
CA PHE A 249 -6.08 16.21 -16.86
C PHE A 249 -5.83 15.07 -17.86
N MET A 250 -6.59 13.99 -17.76
CA MET A 250 -6.54 12.87 -18.72
C MET A 250 -6.74 13.36 -20.16
N PHE A 251 -7.72 14.24 -20.36
CA PHE A 251 -8.01 14.80 -21.68
C PHE A 251 -6.91 15.75 -22.17
N LEU A 252 -6.43 16.66 -21.33
CA LEU A 252 -5.38 17.61 -21.67
C LEU A 252 -4.07 16.90 -22.04
N CYS A 253 -3.64 15.94 -21.23
CA CYS A 253 -2.43 15.16 -21.50
C CYS A 253 -2.61 14.20 -22.69
N GLY A 254 -3.80 13.61 -22.86
CA GLY A 254 -4.14 12.79 -24.03
C GLY A 254 -4.06 13.55 -25.36
N ILE A 255 -4.61 14.77 -25.41
CA ILE A 255 -4.50 15.66 -26.57
C ILE A 255 -3.04 16.06 -26.79
N THR A 256 -2.34 16.45 -25.73
CA THR A 256 -0.93 16.87 -25.82
C THR A 256 -0.07 15.75 -26.39
N ALA A 257 -0.27 14.51 -25.93
CA ALA A 257 0.42 13.34 -26.48
C ALA A 257 0.11 13.13 -27.97
N MET A 258 -1.16 13.26 -28.37
CA MET A 258 -1.57 13.14 -29.77
C MET A 258 -0.91 14.21 -30.66
N LEU A 259 -0.84 15.46 -30.17
CA LEU A 259 -0.18 16.57 -30.89
C LEU A 259 1.33 16.38 -31.02
N CYS A 260 1.97 15.77 -30.01
CA CYS A 260 3.39 15.43 -30.03
C CYS A 260 3.72 14.14 -30.81
N GLY A 261 2.72 13.48 -31.42
CA GLY A 261 2.90 12.23 -32.15
C GLY A 261 3.06 10.97 -31.27
N GLY A 262 2.79 11.08 -29.97
CA GLY A 262 2.79 9.97 -29.02
C GLY A 262 1.47 9.18 -29.00
N LYS A 263 1.45 8.07 -28.28
CA LYS A 263 0.23 7.26 -28.10
C LYS A 263 -0.76 8.01 -27.20
N SER A 264 -2.02 8.12 -27.62
CA SER A 264 -3.06 8.76 -26.82
C SER A 264 -3.27 8.06 -25.47
N SER A 265 -3.17 6.72 -25.42
CA SER A 265 -3.29 5.95 -24.16
C SER A 265 -2.21 6.28 -23.14
N GLU A 266 -0.98 6.52 -23.59
CA GLU A 266 0.13 6.97 -22.75
C GLU A 266 -0.12 8.39 -22.22
N GLY A 267 -0.62 9.30 -23.07
CA GLY A 267 -1.01 10.65 -22.64
C GLY A 267 -2.16 10.66 -21.62
N VAL A 268 -3.19 9.84 -21.82
CA VAL A 268 -4.29 9.68 -20.85
C VAL A 268 -3.77 9.16 -19.53
N PHE A 269 -2.86 8.17 -19.55
CA PHE A 269 -2.21 7.68 -18.35
C PHE A 269 -1.41 8.77 -17.63
N VAL A 270 -0.60 9.55 -18.36
CA VAL A 270 0.17 10.66 -17.78
C VAL A 270 -0.76 11.68 -17.14
N GLY A 271 -1.90 11.99 -17.77
CA GLY A 271 -2.91 12.88 -17.17
C GLY A 271 -3.51 12.31 -15.89
N ALA A 272 -3.87 11.02 -15.88
CA ALA A 272 -4.35 10.34 -14.68
C ALA A 272 -3.29 10.41 -13.57
N PHE A 273 -2.03 10.11 -13.89
CA PHE A 273 -0.89 10.16 -12.97
C PHE A 273 -0.68 11.57 -12.39
N LEU A 274 -0.65 12.61 -13.23
CA LEU A 274 -0.41 13.99 -12.79
C LEU A 274 -1.57 14.59 -11.98
N SER A 275 -2.80 14.11 -12.20
CA SER A 275 -3.96 14.56 -11.44
C SER A 275 -3.92 14.10 -9.97
N MET A 276 -3.27 12.97 -9.67
CA MET A 276 -3.11 12.49 -8.30
C MET A 276 -2.33 13.46 -7.44
N SER A 277 -2.88 13.83 -6.28
CA SER A 277 -2.22 14.74 -5.33
C SER A 277 -1.69 14.01 -4.12
N SER A 278 -0.68 14.57 -3.43
CA SER A 278 -0.17 13.95 -2.21
C SER A 278 -1.10 14.21 -1.05
N THR A 279 -1.74 13.14 -0.58
CA THR A 279 -2.64 13.20 0.56
C THR A 279 -1.82 13.39 1.83
N ALA A 280 -0.80 12.57 2.09
CA ALA A 280 -0.03 12.67 3.32
C ALA A 280 0.63 14.05 3.54
N VAL A 281 1.25 14.63 2.51
CA VAL A 281 1.94 15.92 2.63
C VAL A 281 0.96 17.07 2.78
N VAL A 282 -0.10 17.10 1.98
CA VAL A 282 -1.10 18.18 2.03
C VAL A 282 -1.85 18.14 3.37
N LEU A 283 -2.26 16.96 3.84
CA LEU A 283 -2.95 16.83 5.13
C LEU A 283 -2.08 17.29 6.29
N LYS A 284 -0.83 16.84 6.35
CA LYS A 284 0.08 17.26 7.41
C LYS A 284 0.27 18.78 7.42
N PHE A 285 0.35 19.40 6.24
CA PHE A 285 0.38 20.86 6.11
C PHE A 285 -0.91 21.55 6.60
N LEU A 286 -2.09 21.03 6.27
CA LEU A 286 -3.35 21.61 6.76
C LEU A 286 -3.50 21.49 8.28
N MET A 287 -3.05 20.38 8.86
CA MET A 287 -3.06 20.13 10.31
C MET A 287 -2.09 21.05 11.04
N GLU A 288 -0.86 21.19 10.58
CA GLU A 288 0.14 22.12 11.16
C GLU A 288 -0.35 23.58 11.14
N LYS A 289 -1.18 23.96 10.17
CA LYS A 289 -1.79 25.29 10.05
C LYS A 289 -3.18 25.41 10.68
N ASN A 290 -3.70 24.38 11.36
CA ASN A 290 -5.06 24.34 11.91
C ASN A 290 -6.16 24.77 10.91
N SER A 291 -5.92 24.55 9.62
CA SER A 291 -6.78 25.03 8.52
C SER A 291 -7.69 23.94 7.97
N THR A 292 -7.73 22.76 8.60
CA THR A 292 -8.61 21.62 8.25
C THR A 292 -10.10 21.99 8.29
N ASN A 293 -10.47 22.89 9.20
CA ASN A 293 -11.84 23.35 9.38
C ASN A 293 -12.24 24.51 8.46
N ALA A 294 -11.29 25.17 7.80
CA ALA A 294 -11.57 26.26 6.89
C ALA A 294 -12.18 25.74 5.58
N LEU A 295 -12.95 26.58 4.89
CA LEU A 295 -13.67 26.18 3.69
C LEU A 295 -12.74 25.70 2.56
N HIS A 296 -11.58 26.33 2.35
CA HIS A 296 -10.57 25.83 1.41
C HIS A 296 -10.02 24.46 1.86
N GLY A 297 -9.81 24.27 3.16
CA GLY A 297 -9.28 23.02 3.71
C GLY A 297 -10.25 21.87 3.54
N GLN A 298 -11.55 22.11 3.78
CA GLN A 298 -12.60 21.12 3.56
C GLN A 298 -12.72 20.71 2.09
N VAL A 299 -12.62 21.65 1.15
CA VAL A 299 -12.62 21.35 -0.29
C VAL A 299 -11.38 20.54 -0.66
N THR A 300 -10.19 20.97 -0.24
CA THR A 300 -8.93 20.25 -0.49
C THR A 300 -8.98 18.82 0.05
N ILE A 301 -9.37 18.63 1.32
CA ILE A 301 -9.50 17.30 1.94
C ILE A 301 -10.51 16.45 1.17
N GLY A 302 -11.69 17.00 0.87
CA GLY A 302 -12.73 16.30 0.13
C GLY A 302 -12.26 15.83 -1.24
N THR A 303 -11.52 16.66 -1.97
CA THR A 303 -10.92 16.30 -3.26
C THR A 303 -9.85 15.22 -3.11
N LEU A 304 -8.98 15.30 -2.09
CA LEU A 304 -7.96 14.26 -1.82
C LEU A 304 -8.59 12.89 -1.58
N ILE A 305 -9.63 12.82 -0.74
CA ILE A 305 -10.34 11.57 -0.46
C ILE A 305 -10.93 10.97 -1.74
N LEU A 306 -11.50 11.82 -2.61
CA LEU A 306 -12.02 11.36 -3.89
C LEU A 306 -10.89 10.87 -4.80
N GLN A 307 -9.76 11.57 -4.86
CA GLN A 307 -8.60 11.12 -5.63
C GLN A 307 -8.12 9.74 -5.17
N ASP A 308 -8.02 9.51 -3.86
CA ASP A 308 -7.64 8.21 -3.29
C ASP A 308 -8.66 7.11 -3.63
N CYS A 309 -9.98 7.40 -3.59
CA CYS A 309 -11.00 6.48 -4.10
C CYS A 309 -10.83 6.20 -5.60
N ALA A 310 -10.47 7.22 -6.37
CA ALA A 310 -10.32 7.13 -7.81
C ALA A 310 -9.10 6.31 -8.22
N VAL A 311 -8.11 6.09 -7.33
CA VAL A 311 -6.97 5.20 -7.59
C VAL A 311 -7.45 3.80 -7.99
N GLY A 312 -8.42 3.23 -7.27
CA GLY A 312 -8.98 1.91 -7.60
C GLY A 312 -9.66 1.88 -8.98
N LEU A 313 -10.36 2.96 -9.34
CA LEU A 313 -10.92 3.14 -10.68
C LEU A 313 -9.81 3.30 -11.73
N LEU A 314 -8.75 4.05 -11.43
CA LEU A 314 -7.64 4.21 -12.37
C LEU A 314 -6.86 2.91 -12.56
N PHE A 315 -6.74 2.06 -11.54
CA PHE A 315 -6.14 0.73 -11.67
C PHE A 315 -6.90 -0.18 -12.61
N ALA A 316 -8.22 -0.26 -12.47
CA ALA A 316 -9.00 -1.10 -13.39
C ALA A 316 -9.09 -0.48 -14.80
N LEU A 317 -8.75 0.82 -14.95
CA LEU A 317 -8.62 1.48 -16.25
C LEU A 317 -7.28 1.13 -16.95
N LEU A 318 -6.22 0.80 -16.21
CA LEU A 318 -4.89 0.52 -16.79
C LEU A 318 -4.87 -0.61 -17.85
N PRO A 319 -5.51 -1.78 -17.66
CA PRO A 319 -5.51 -2.83 -18.69
C PRO A 319 -6.20 -2.41 -19.99
N VAL A 320 -7.12 -1.46 -19.92
CA VAL A 320 -7.83 -0.88 -21.08
C VAL A 320 -6.90 0.04 -21.84
N LEU A 321 -6.16 0.90 -21.12
CA LEU A 321 -5.17 1.81 -21.72
C LEU A 321 -3.97 1.03 -22.30
N GLY A 322 -3.58 -0.06 -21.65
CA GLY A 322 -2.53 -0.99 -22.12
C GLY A 322 -2.93 -1.82 -23.33
N GLY A 323 -4.19 -1.77 -23.78
CA GLY A 323 -4.69 -2.55 -24.92
C GLY A 323 -4.83 -4.04 -24.65
N THR A 324 -4.62 -4.50 -23.42
CA THR A 324 -4.76 -5.90 -23.00
C THR A 324 -6.22 -6.31 -22.81
N SER A 325 -7.10 -5.34 -22.53
CA SER A 325 -8.54 -5.55 -22.32
C SER A 325 -9.37 -4.69 -23.27
N GLY A 326 -10.43 -5.25 -23.86
CA GLY A 326 -11.37 -4.46 -24.67
C GLY A 326 -12.10 -3.41 -23.85
N VAL A 327 -12.55 -2.32 -24.51
CA VAL A 327 -13.26 -1.19 -23.87
C VAL A 327 -14.47 -1.66 -23.04
N LEU A 328 -15.21 -2.67 -23.52
CA LEU A 328 -16.36 -3.23 -22.82
C LEU A 328 -15.98 -3.90 -21.49
N GLN A 329 -14.87 -4.65 -21.48
CA GLN A 329 -14.34 -5.29 -20.27
C GLN A 329 -13.86 -4.24 -19.26
N GLY A 330 -13.22 -3.18 -19.78
CA GLY A 330 -12.84 -2.01 -19.01
C GLY A 330 -14.01 -1.36 -18.28
N LEU A 331 -15.08 -1.06 -19.01
CA LEU A 331 -16.27 -0.44 -18.45
C LEU A 331 -16.96 -1.32 -17.40
N MET A 332 -17.00 -2.64 -17.61
CA MET A 332 -17.51 -3.58 -16.62
C MET A 332 -16.67 -3.58 -15.33
N SER A 333 -15.34 -3.55 -15.46
CA SER A 333 -14.45 -3.49 -14.29
C SER A 333 -14.60 -2.18 -13.50
N MET A 334 -14.71 -1.04 -14.18
CA MET A 334 -15.00 0.27 -13.55
C MET A 334 -16.32 0.23 -12.79
N THR A 335 -17.36 -0.29 -13.43
CA THR A 335 -18.70 -0.35 -12.84
C THR A 335 -18.69 -1.24 -11.60
N LYS A 336 -17.98 -2.38 -11.64
CA LYS A 336 -17.82 -3.28 -10.48
C LYS A 336 -17.17 -2.55 -9.31
N VAL A 337 -16.02 -1.89 -9.52
CA VAL A 337 -15.30 -1.15 -8.45
C VAL A 337 -16.17 -0.03 -7.87
N LEU A 338 -16.86 0.72 -8.72
CA LEU A 338 -17.75 1.80 -8.28
C LEU A 338 -18.93 1.29 -7.43
N VAL A 339 -19.55 0.18 -7.83
CA VAL A 339 -20.65 -0.44 -7.06
C VAL A 339 -20.15 -0.92 -5.70
N VAL A 340 -18.98 -1.57 -5.66
CA VAL A 340 -18.36 -2.03 -4.41
C VAL A 340 -18.04 -0.85 -3.49
N LEU A 341 -17.50 0.25 -4.02
CA LEU A 341 -17.22 1.47 -3.27
C LEU A 341 -18.49 2.04 -2.61
N ILE A 342 -19.58 2.19 -3.39
CA ILE A 342 -20.85 2.72 -2.88
C ILE A 342 -21.44 1.80 -1.82
N ALA A 343 -21.41 0.48 -2.04
CA ALA A 343 -21.90 -0.50 -1.09
C ALA A 343 -21.10 -0.47 0.22
N PHE A 344 -19.77 -0.41 0.13
CA PHE A 344 -18.87 -0.32 1.28
C PHE A 344 -19.17 0.92 2.14
N LEU A 345 -19.22 2.11 1.52
CA LEU A 345 -19.52 3.36 2.25
C LEU A 345 -20.92 3.35 2.87
N ALA A 346 -21.91 2.76 2.20
CA ALA A 346 -23.26 2.62 2.74
C ALA A 346 -23.28 1.71 3.99
N VAL A 347 -22.61 0.57 3.94
CA VAL A 347 -22.49 -0.37 5.07
C VAL A 347 -21.78 0.31 6.25
N LEU A 348 -20.65 0.98 6.01
CA LEU A 348 -19.93 1.71 7.07
C LEU A 348 -20.78 2.82 7.69
N SER A 349 -21.55 3.56 6.88
CA SER A 349 -22.45 4.60 7.39
C SER A 349 -23.53 4.03 8.31
N ILE A 350 -24.08 2.85 8.01
CA ILE A 350 -25.06 2.17 8.87
C ILE A 350 -24.39 1.69 10.17
N LEU A 351 -23.20 1.11 10.05
CA LEU A 351 -22.45 0.57 11.17
C LEU A 351 -21.98 1.67 12.14
N SER A 352 -21.63 2.85 11.62
CA SER A 352 -21.25 4.04 12.42
C SER A 352 -22.35 4.46 13.38
N CYS A 353 -23.62 4.48 12.94
CA CYS A 353 -24.72 4.94 13.78
C CYS A 353 -25.04 4.00 14.96
N THR A 354 -24.78 2.71 14.82
CA THR A 354 -25.25 1.70 15.80
C THR A 354 -24.11 1.08 16.61
N TRP A 355 -23.04 0.67 15.93
CA TRP A 355 -22.06 -0.24 16.50
C TRP A 355 -20.85 0.48 17.11
N VAL A 356 -20.33 1.49 16.40
CA VAL A 356 -19.15 2.27 16.84
C VAL A 356 -19.34 2.97 18.19
N PRO A 357 -20.41 3.75 18.44
CA PRO A 357 -20.59 4.41 19.73
C PRO A 357 -20.78 3.41 20.87
N TRP A 358 -21.38 2.24 20.60
CA TRP A 358 -21.52 1.18 21.60
C TRP A 358 -20.18 0.53 21.92
N PHE A 359 -19.40 0.18 20.90
CA PHE A 359 -18.09 -0.44 21.04
C PHE A 359 -17.10 0.48 21.77
N LEU A 360 -17.01 1.75 21.39
CA LEU A 360 -16.09 2.70 22.01
C LEU A 360 -16.49 3.03 23.46
N LYS A 361 -17.78 3.18 23.78
CA LYS A 361 -18.24 3.37 25.16
C LYS A 361 -17.98 2.14 26.03
N LEU A 362 -18.16 0.94 25.47
CA LEU A 362 -17.82 -0.30 26.17
C LEU A 362 -16.33 -0.38 26.47
N MET A 363 -15.47 -0.08 25.49
CA MET A 363 -14.04 -0.06 25.69
C MET A 363 -13.64 0.98 26.72
N MET A 364 -14.12 2.22 26.63
CA MET A 364 -13.85 3.26 27.62
C MET A 364 -14.30 2.85 29.04
N SER A 365 -15.46 2.21 29.17
CA SER A 365 -15.97 1.71 30.46
C SER A 365 -15.10 0.59 31.04
N LEU A 366 -14.52 -0.27 30.20
CA LEU A 366 -13.61 -1.34 30.62
C LEU A 366 -12.19 -0.82 30.87
N SER A 367 -11.82 0.29 30.20
CA SER A 367 -10.52 0.96 30.28
C SER A 367 -10.39 1.91 31.48
N SER A 368 -11.31 1.86 32.46
CA SER A 368 -11.37 2.81 33.58
C SER A 368 -10.12 2.84 34.49
N GLN A 369 -9.08 2.04 34.20
CA GLN A 369 -7.78 2.05 34.90
C GLN A 369 -6.56 2.30 34.00
N THR A 370 -6.61 2.12 32.67
CA THR A 370 -5.46 2.34 31.76
C THR A 370 -5.92 2.84 30.38
N ASN A 371 -5.29 3.87 29.81
CA ASN A 371 -5.60 4.38 28.46
C ASN A 371 -5.15 3.44 27.32
N GLU A 372 -4.29 2.48 27.63
CA GLU A 372 -3.64 1.56 26.69
C GLU A 372 -4.64 0.68 25.93
N LEU A 373 -5.65 0.13 26.63
CA LEU A 373 -6.64 -0.75 26.01
C LEU A 373 -7.52 0.01 25.01
N TYR A 374 -7.90 1.25 25.35
CA TYR A 374 -8.66 2.12 24.45
C TYR A 374 -7.85 2.50 23.21
N GLN A 375 -6.58 2.86 23.37
CA GLN A 375 -5.68 3.15 22.25
C GLN A 375 -5.55 1.94 21.31
N LEU A 376 -5.32 0.75 21.88
CA LEU A 376 -5.24 -0.49 21.11
C LEU A 376 -6.55 -0.82 20.40
N ALA A 377 -7.70 -0.66 21.06
CA ALA A 377 -9.01 -0.88 20.46
C ALA A 377 -9.29 0.07 19.29
N SER A 378 -8.89 1.33 19.41
CA SER A 378 -9.03 2.31 18.33
C SER A 378 -8.14 1.99 17.14
N VAL A 379 -6.88 1.60 17.39
CA VAL A 379 -5.95 1.16 16.33
C VAL A 379 -6.48 -0.10 15.65
N ALA A 380 -6.92 -1.09 16.42
CA ALA A 380 -7.48 -2.33 15.88
C ALA A 380 -8.72 -2.07 15.03
N PHE A 381 -9.62 -1.19 15.46
CA PHE A 381 -10.78 -0.78 14.67
C PHE A 381 -10.37 -0.12 13.35
N CYS A 382 -9.42 0.82 13.38
CA CYS A 382 -8.89 1.45 12.18
C CYS A 382 -8.33 0.41 11.19
N LEU A 383 -7.47 -0.49 11.67
CA LEU A 383 -6.83 -1.51 10.85
C LEU A 383 -7.85 -2.52 10.29
N LEU A 384 -8.87 -2.90 11.06
CA LEU A 384 -9.90 -3.82 10.60
C LEU A 384 -10.73 -3.22 9.46
N VAL A 385 -11.13 -1.96 9.58
CA VAL A 385 -11.88 -1.26 8.52
C VAL A 385 -11.00 -1.02 7.30
N ALA A 386 -9.73 -0.64 7.48
CA ALA A 386 -8.76 -0.51 6.40
C ALA A 386 -8.58 -1.84 5.66
N TRP A 387 -8.31 -2.93 6.37
CA TRP A 387 -8.17 -4.26 5.80
C TRP A 387 -9.43 -4.74 5.08
N SER A 388 -10.61 -4.46 5.63
CA SER A 388 -11.89 -4.75 4.96
C SER A 388 -12.05 -3.99 3.64
N SER A 389 -11.56 -2.74 3.57
CA SER A 389 -11.55 -1.92 2.35
C SER A 389 -10.63 -2.54 1.29
N ASP A 390 -9.42 -2.94 1.67
CA ASP A 390 -8.44 -3.55 0.78
C ASP A 390 -8.91 -4.89 0.20
N LYS A 391 -9.53 -5.74 1.03
CA LYS A 391 -10.14 -7.01 0.59
C LYS A 391 -11.25 -6.84 -0.45
N LEU A 392 -11.90 -5.67 -0.46
CA LEU A 392 -12.92 -5.33 -1.46
C LEU A 392 -12.31 -4.75 -2.75
N GLY A 393 -10.99 -4.67 -2.86
CA GLY A 393 -10.28 -4.05 -3.99
C GLY A 393 -10.34 -2.52 -3.98
N LEU A 394 -10.63 -1.93 -2.83
CA LEU A 394 -10.49 -0.49 -2.58
C LEU A 394 -9.10 -0.21 -1.97
N SER A 395 -8.88 1.00 -1.47
CA SER A 395 -7.61 1.40 -0.85
C SER A 395 -7.66 1.24 0.68
N LEU A 396 -6.53 0.89 1.31
CA LEU A 396 -6.37 0.89 2.77
C LEU A 396 -6.63 2.29 3.36
N GLU A 397 -6.23 3.31 2.61
CA GLU A 397 -6.37 4.73 2.87
C GLU A 397 -7.82 5.14 3.04
N LEU A 398 -8.66 4.76 2.08
CA LEU A 398 -10.09 5.03 2.12
C LEU A 398 -10.74 4.41 3.36
N GLY A 399 -10.41 3.15 3.66
CA GLY A 399 -10.94 2.45 4.83
C GLY A 399 -10.50 3.11 6.14
N SER A 400 -9.22 3.49 6.25
CA SER A 400 -8.69 4.19 7.43
C SER A 400 -9.33 5.57 7.65
N PHE A 401 -9.51 6.35 6.59
CA PHE A 401 -10.22 7.62 6.64
C PHE A 401 -11.68 7.42 7.05
N ALA A 402 -12.37 6.45 6.41
CA ALA A 402 -13.75 6.13 6.74
C ALA A 402 -13.89 5.70 8.21
N ALA A 403 -12.97 4.89 8.73
CA ALA A 403 -12.93 4.51 10.14
C ALA A 403 -12.85 5.73 11.06
N GLY A 404 -12.00 6.71 10.73
CA GLY A 404 -11.88 7.95 11.49
C GLY A 404 -13.18 8.74 11.48
N VAL A 405 -13.79 8.87 10.30
CA VAL A 405 -15.09 9.52 10.13
C VAL A 405 -16.18 8.82 10.94
N MET A 406 -16.18 7.49 11.02
CA MET A 406 -17.15 6.74 11.82
C MET A 406 -17.04 7.02 13.32
N ILE A 407 -15.85 7.32 13.82
CA ILE A 407 -15.61 7.69 15.22
C ILE A 407 -15.85 9.19 15.45
N SER A 408 -15.58 10.04 14.45
CA SER A 408 -15.81 11.49 14.49
C SER A 408 -17.25 11.90 14.81
N THR A 409 -18.21 11.02 14.51
CA THR A 409 -19.64 11.23 14.79
C THR A 409 -20.01 10.97 16.25
N THR A 410 -19.06 10.49 17.06
CA THR A 410 -19.23 10.20 18.49
C THR A 410 -18.57 11.26 19.36
N ASP A 411 -19.03 11.41 20.60
CA ASP A 411 -18.46 12.37 21.57
C ASP A 411 -17.00 12.03 21.99
N LEU A 412 -16.46 10.90 21.54
CA LEU A 412 -15.13 10.40 21.92
C LEU A 412 -14.03 10.79 20.93
N ALA A 413 -14.37 11.43 19.80
CA ALA A 413 -13.43 11.70 18.71
C ALA A 413 -12.14 12.40 19.15
N GLN A 414 -12.24 13.42 19.98
CA GLN A 414 -11.09 14.18 20.46
C GLN A 414 -10.20 13.33 21.38
N HIS A 415 -10.80 12.56 22.27
CA HIS A 415 -10.05 11.62 23.12
C HIS A 415 -9.36 10.54 22.28
N THR A 416 -10.01 10.04 21.23
CA THR A 416 -9.39 9.09 20.29
C THR A 416 -8.17 9.71 19.61
N LEU A 417 -8.30 10.93 19.12
CA LEU A 417 -7.25 11.65 18.40
C LEU A 417 -5.99 11.82 19.25
N GLU A 418 -6.15 12.25 20.50
CA GLU A 418 -5.03 12.43 21.45
C GLU A 418 -4.25 11.12 21.69
N GLN A 419 -4.94 9.97 21.68
CA GLN A 419 -4.30 8.65 21.86
C GLN A 419 -3.58 8.16 20.59
N ILE A 420 -4.06 8.51 19.41
CA ILE A 420 -3.47 8.04 18.13
C ILE A 420 -2.36 8.96 17.66
N GLU A 421 -2.37 10.24 18.05
CA GLU A 421 -1.40 11.24 17.61
C GLU A 421 0.08 10.80 17.71
N PRO A 422 0.55 10.17 18.82
CA PRO A 422 1.92 9.67 18.89
C PRO A 422 2.23 8.59 17.84
N ILE A 423 1.32 7.64 17.66
CA ILE A 423 1.44 6.54 16.68
C ILE A 423 1.49 7.13 15.27
N ARG A 424 0.54 8.02 14.97
CA ARG A 424 0.45 8.75 13.71
C ARG A 424 1.77 9.47 13.40
N ASN A 425 2.30 10.24 14.34
CA ASN A 425 3.49 11.05 14.12
C ASN A 425 4.73 10.19 13.83
N PHE A 426 4.88 9.07 14.55
CA PHE A 426 5.97 8.11 14.35
C PHE A 426 5.90 7.46 12.97
N PHE A 427 4.76 6.85 12.62
CA PHE A 427 4.62 6.16 11.34
C PHE A 427 4.59 7.12 10.15
N ALA A 428 4.10 8.36 10.32
CA ALA A 428 4.20 9.38 9.28
C ALA A 428 5.67 9.70 8.96
N ALA A 429 6.55 9.80 9.97
CA ALA A 429 7.97 10.02 9.73
C ALA A 429 8.61 8.86 8.94
N LEU A 430 8.27 7.62 9.30
CA LEU A 430 8.68 6.41 8.56
C LEU A 430 8.19 6.43 7.11
N PHE A 431 6.92 6.76 6.89
CA PHE A 431 6.32 6.89 5.56
C PHE A 431 7.05 7.89 4.67
N LEU A 432 7.27 9.10 5.19
CA LEU A 432 7.96 10.17 4.49
C LEU A 432 9.41 9.82 4.16
N ALA A 433 10.12 9.17 5.09
CA ALA A 433 11.46 8.69 4.86
C ALA A 433 11.48 7.55 3.81
N SER A 434 10.51 6.64 3.85
CA SER A 434 10.40 5.55 2.87
C SER A 434 10.17 6.05 1.45
N ILE A 435 9.31 7.06 1.26
CA ILE A 435 9.16 7.72 -0.05
C ILE A 435 10.50 8.32 -0.49
N GLY A 436 11.24 8.94 0.43
CA GLY A 436 12.56 9.47 0.17
C GLY A 436 13.50 8.44 -0.45
N MET A 437 13.47 7.19 0.04
CA MET A 437 14.36 6.13 -0.45
C MET A 437 14.15 5.77 -1.93
N LEU A 438 12.94 5.97 -2.46
CA LEU A 438 12.61 5.73 -3.87
C LEU A 438 13.27 6.77 -4.81
N ILE A 439 13.82 7.86 -4.26
CA ILE A 439 14.38 8.97 -5.03
C ILE A 439 15.83 8.69 -5.41
N HIS A 440 16.10 8.53 -6.70
CA HIS A 440 17.46 8.40 -7.23
C HIS A 440 18.17 9.76 -7.35
N VAL A 441 18.99 10.10 -6.35
CA VAL A 441 19.71 11.39 -6.26
C VAL A 441 20.55 11.67 -7.51
N HIS A 442 21.26 10.66 -8.02
CA HIS A 442 22.11 10.82 -9.20
C HIS A 442 21.31 11.18 -10.47
N PHE A 443 20.13 10.58 -10.66
CA PHE A 443 19.26 10.90 -11.78
C PHE A 443 18.70 12.32 -11.67
N LEU A 444 18.27 12.71 -10.45
CA LEU A 444 17.78 14.07 -10.17
C LEU A 444 18.83 15.13 -10.47
N TRP A 445 20.09 14.90 -10.07
CA TRP A 445 21.18 15.85 -10.29
C TRP A 445 21.54 15.99 -11.76
N SER A 446 21.55 14.88 -12.49
CA SER A 446 21.95 14.86 -13.91
C SER A 446 20.90 15.50 -14.83
N HIS A 447 19.62 15.48 -14.44
CA HIS A 447 18.50 16.00 -15.24
C HIS A 447 17.72 17.10 -14.52
N VAL A 448 18.38 17.84 -13.62
CA VAL A 448 17.73 18.83 -12.77
C VAL A 448 16.97 19.88 -13.58
N ASP A 449 17.51 20.30 -14.73
CA ASP A 449 16.91 21.34 -15.57
C ASP A 449 15.54 20.90 -16.14
N ILE A 450 15.47 19.67 -16.67
CA ILE A 450 14.26 19.11 -17.28
C ILE A 450 13.24 18.79 -16.18
N LEU A 451 13.70 18.23 -15.06
CA LEU A 451 12.83 17.90 -13.93
C LEU A 451 12.25 19.16 -13.28
N LEU A 452 13.05 20.21 -13.11
CA LEU A 452 12.59 21.48 -12.56
C LEU A 452 11.57 22.15 -13.50
N ALA A 453 11.85 22.16 -14.81
CA ALA A 453 10.89 22.65 -15.80
C ALA A 453 9.58 21.85 -15.77
N SER A 454 9.66 20.52 -15.67
CA SER A 454 8.50 19.62 -15.54
C SER A 454 7.70 19.91 -14.28
N VAL A 455 8.35 20.05 -13.12
CA VAL A 455 7.67 20.37 -11.85
C VAL A 455 6.98 21.73 -11.90
N ILE A 456 7.66 22.76 -12.40
CA ILE A 456 7.07 24.10 -12.53
C ILE A 456 5.84 24.05 -13.46
N LEU A 457 5.97 23.36 -14.60
CA LEU A 457 4.88 23.18 -15.55
C LEU A 457 3.70 22.46 -14.91
N VAL A 458 3.93 21.34 -14.21
CA VAL A 458 2.89 20.58 -13.51
C VAL A 458 2.21 21.44 -12.45
N ILE A 459 2.98 22.17 -11.62
CA ILE A 459 2.41 23.03 -10.57
C ILE A 459 1.53 24.12 -11.18
N ILE A 460 1.98 24.78 -12.25
CA ILE A 460 1.21 25.84 -12.93
C ILE A 460 -0.07 25.27 -13.53
N ILE A 461 0.04 24.20 -14.32
CA ILE A 461 -1.11 23.58 -15.00
C ILE A 461 -2.11 23.07 -13.96
N LYS A 462 -1.66 22.37 -12.92
CA LYS A 462 -2.51 21.83 -11.86
C LYS A 462 -3.19 22.90 -11.05
N THR A 463 -2.44 23.92 -10.64
CA THR A 463 -3.02 25.08 -9.97
C THR A 463 -4.09 25.74 -10.85
N ALA A 464 -3.82 25.93 -12.14
CA ALA A 464 -4.75 26.57 -13.06
C ALA A 464 -6.04 25.74 -13.26
N ILE A 465 -5.91 24.43 -13.53
CA ILE A 465 -7.04 23.52 -13.72
C ILE A 465 -7.90 23.46 -12.47
N ILE A 466 -7.31 23.21 -11.32
CA ILE A 466 -8.05 23.07 -10.06
C ILE A 466 -8.71 24.39 -9.68
N THR A 467 -8.01 25.52 -9.84
CA THR A 467 -8.58 26.85 -9.60
C THR A 467 -9.79 27.09 -10.51
N ALA A 468 -9.69 26.73 -11.80
CA ALA A 468 -10.78 26.89 -12.75
C ALA A 468 -11.98 26.01 -12.40
N VAL A 469 -11.74 24.75 -12.03
CA VAL A 469 -12.79 23.81 -11.59
C VAL A 469 -13.48 24.36 -10.35
N VAL A 470 -12.75 24.68 -9.28
CA VAL A 470 -13.32 25.16 -8.01
C VAL A 470 -14.07 26.50 -8.20
N LYS A 471 -13.53 27.40 -9.03
CA LYS A 471 -14.22 28.64 -9.42
C LYS A 471 -15.50 28.39 -10.20
N GLY A 472 -15.55 27.36 -11.06
CA GLY A 472 -16.75 26.94 -11.78
C GLY A 472 -17.90 26.53 -10.86
N PHE A 473 -17.60 26.10 -9.63
CA PHE A 473 -18.60 25.81 -8.60
C PHE A 473 -19.01 27.03 -7.75
N GLY A 474 -18.59 28.24 -8.12
CA GLY A 474 -19.03 29.49 -7.48
C GLY A 474 -18.21 29.95 -6.27
N TYR A 475 -17.03 29.38 -6.06
CA TYR A 475 -16.13 29.78 -4.96
C TYR A 475 -15.33 31.04 -5.31
N ASN A 476 -14.99 31.83 -4.29
CA ASN A 476 -14.20 33.06 -4.45
C ASN A 476 -12.80 32.75 -5.04
N ASN A 477 -12.26 33.66 -5.87
CA ASN A 477 -10.95 33.53 -6.51
C ASN A 477 -9.83 33.20 -5.50
N LYS A 478 -9.85 33.83 -4.32
CA LYS A 478 -8.87 33.57 -3.24
C LYS A 478 -8.91 32.10 -2.79
N THR A 479 -10.11 31.58 -2.51
CA THR A 479 -10.32 30.19 -2.08
C THR A 479 -9.92 29.22 -3.19
N SER A 480 -10.36 29.45 -4.43
CA SER A 480 -10.07 28.56 -5.56
C SER A 480 -8.58 28.47 -5.84
N LEU A 481 -7.86 29.60 -5.77
CA LEU A 481 -6.40 29.63 -5.94
C LEU A 481 -5.69 28.88 -4.82
N LEU A 482 -6.13 29.06 -3.58
CA LEU A 482 -5.53 28.39 -2.42
C LEU A 482 -5.72 26.86 -2.49
N VAL A 483 -6.90 26.41 -2.91
CA VAL A 483 -7.17 24.98 -3.16
C VAL A 483 -6.27 24.46 -4.27
N GLY A 484 -6.17 25.18 -5.40
CA GLY A 484 -5.31 24.81 -6.53
C GLY A 484 -3.83 24.70 -6.14
N MET A 485 -3.31 25.68 -5.41
CA MET A 485 -1.93 25.66 -4.93
C MET A 485 -1.69 24.56 -3.88
N SER A 486 -2.71 24.17 -3.12
CA SER A 486 -2.60 23.10 -2.12
C SER A 486 -2.52 21.72 -2.78
N LEU A 487 -3.32 21.48 -3.81
CA LEU A 487 -3.37 20.21 -4.54
C LEU A 487 -2.33 20.08 -5.67
N ALA A 488 -1.53 21.12 -5.95
CA ALA A 488 -0.58 21.14 -7.06
C ALA A 488 0.53 20.06 -7.04
N GLN A 489 0.71 19.37 -5.91
CA GLN A 489 1.71 18.31 -5.76
C GLN A 489 1.26 17.01 -6.39
N ILE A 490 2.21 16.17 -6.78
CA ILE A 490 1.92 14.80 -7.20
C ILE A 490 1.98 13.88 -5.97
N GLY A 491 1.03 12.94 -5.88
CA GLY A 491 0.91 12.02 -4.75
C GLY A 491 1.76 10.77 -4.78
N GLU A 492 1.91 10.15 -3.61
CA GLU A 492 2.57 8.87 -3.38
C GLU A 492 1.93 7.72 -4.19
N PHE A 493 0.60 7.70 -4.29
CA PHE A 493 -0.13 6.67 -5.05
C PHE A 493 0.12 6.77 -6.55
N ALA A 494 0.61 7.91 -7.02
CA ALA A 494 1.08 8.04 -8.38
C ALA A 494 2.26 7.09 -8.64
N PHE A 495 3.14 6.82 -7.65
CA PHE A 495 4.22 5.83 -7.79
C PHE A 495 3.69 4.42 -8.01
N VAL A 496 2.68 4.01 -7.23
CA VAL A 496 2.05 2.70 -7.38
C VAL A 496 1.34 2.59 -8.73
N LEU A 497 0.64 3.64 -9.14
CA LEU A 497 0.00 3.74 -10.45
C LEU A 497 1.01 3.64 -11.60
N LEU A 498 2.17 4.31 -11.47
CA LEU A 498 3.27 4.29 -12.41
C LEU A 498 3.97 2.93 -12.50
N SER A 499 4.23 2.29 -11.35
CA SER A 499 4.79 0.94 -11.28
C SER A 499 3.89 -0.07 -12.00
N ARG A 500 2.58 -0.04 -11.73
CA ARG A 500 1.63 -0.94 -12.39
C ARG A 500 1.48 -0.67 -13.89
N ALA A 501 1.51 0.59 -14.32
CA ALA A 501 1.50 0.96 -15.73
C ALA A 501 2.77 0.51 -16.46
N SER A 502 3.93 0.58 -15.81
CA SER A 502 5.20 0.05 -16.34
C SER A 502 5.13 -1.47 -16.54
N ASN A 503 4.55 -2.21 -15.58
CA ASN A 503 4.37 -3.67 -15.71
C ASN A 503 3.43 -4.05 -16.87
N LEU A 504 2.53 -3.15 -17.26
CA LEU A 504 1.66 -3.31 -18.45
C LEU A 504 2.28 -2.77 -19.73
N HIS A 505 3.55 -2.36 -19.71
CA HIS A 505 4.28 -1.78 -20.84
C HIS A 505 3.58 -0.53 -21.43
N LEU A 506 2.78 0.17 -20.62
CA LEU A 506 2.06 1.37 -21.02
C LEU A 506 2.97 2.60 -21.05
N VAL A 507 4.03 2.59 -20.23
CA VAL A 507 5.00 3.68 -20.07
C VAL A 507 6.40 3.14 -20.37
N GLU A 508 7.12 3.81 -21.27
CA GLU A 508 8.49 3.45 -21.62
C GLU A 508 9.51 3.96 -20.58
N GLY A 509 10.67 3.31 -20.45
CA GLY A 509 11.61 3.55 -19.34
C GLY A 509 12.04 5.02 -19.15
N LYS A 510 12.24 5.78 -20.23
CA LYS A 510 12.60 7.21 -20.11
C LYS A 510 11.47 8.05 -19.48
N LEU A 511 10.22 7.81 -19.89
CA LEU A 511 9.06 8.49 -19.32
C LEU A 511 8.83 8.04 -17.87
N TYR A 512 9.06 6.76 -17.56
CA TYR A 512 8.99 6.26 -16.19
C TYR A 512 9.95 7.03 -15.27
N LEU A 513 11.24 7.13 -15.62
CA LEU A 513 12.21 7.87 -14.81
C LEU A 513 11.87 9.37 -14.72
N LEU A 514 11.37 9.97 -15.80
CA LEU A 514 10.96 11.39 -15.80
C LEU A 514 9.78 11.64 -14.85
N LEU A 515 8.74 10.80 -14.90
CA LEU A 515 7.57 10.91 -14.03
C LEU A 515 7.95 10.66 -12.56
N LEU A 516 8.77 9.63 -12.31
CA LEU A 516 9.31 9.31 -10.99
C LEU A 516 10.08 10.51 -10.40
N GLY A 517 11.02 11.05 -11.18
CA GLY A 517 11.83 12.21 -10.79
C GLY A 517 11.00 13.48 -10.60
N THR A 518 9.97 13.68 -11.43
CA THR A 518 9.06 14.83 -11.32
C THR A 518 8.23 14.74 -10.04
N THR A 519 7.69 13.58 -9.68
CA THR A 519 6.97 13.38 -8.41
C THR A 519 7.89 13.61 -7.21
N ALA A 520 9.07 12.99 -7.22
CA ALA A 520 10.07 13.17 -6.18
C ALA A 520 10.44 14.64 -5.96
N LEU A 521 10.72 15.37 -7.04
CA LEU A 521 11.07 16.78 -6.99
C LEU A 521 9.86 17.67 -6.65
N SER A 522 8.64 17.30 -7.06
CA SER A 522 7.40 17.99 -6.69
C SER A 522 7.15 17.93 -5.18
N LEU A 523 7.36 16.77 -4.56
CA LEU A 523 7.29 16.60 -3.11
C LEU A 523 8.36 17.46 -2.42
N LEU A 524 9.62 17.39 -2.84
CA LEU A 524 10.69 18.24 -2.29
C LEU A 524 10.42 19.74 -2.43
N PHE A 525 9.91 20.18 -3.59
CA PHE A 525 9.67 21.59 -3.87
C PHE A 525 8.51 22.15 -3.07
N SER A 526 7.42 21.40 -2.92
CA SER A 526 6.30 21.79 -2.06
C SER A 526 6.74 22.14 -0.64
N LEU A 527 7.69 21.35 -0.15
CA LEU A 527 8.20 21.41 1.21
C LEU A 527 9.24 22.53 1.41
N LYS A 528 9.88 23.01 0.34
CA LYS A 528 10.93 24.05 0.37
C LYS A 528 10.52 25.41 -0.25
N SER A 529 9.43 25.47 -1.00
CA SER A 529 9.15 26.61 -1.88
C SER A 529 8.67 27.88 -1.15
N PRO A 530 8.95 29.09 -1.69
CA PRO A 530 8.28 30.36 -1.34
C PRO A 530 6.74 30.30 -1.47
N LEU A 531 6.16 29.22 -2.02
CA LEU A 531 4.75 28.86 -1.83
C LEU A 531 4.34 28.75 -0.36
N HIS A 532 5.23 28.40 0.57
CA HIS A 532 4.95 28.39 2.02
C HIS A 532 4.75 29.82 2.54
N GLU A 533 5.61 30.77 2.14
CA GLU A 533 5.46 32.19 2.48
C GLU A 533 4.32 32.86 1.73
N VAL A 534 4.08 32.52 0.46
CA VAL A 534 2.96 33.05 -0.33
C VAL A 534 1.63 32.47 0.16
N LYS A 535 1.53 31.16 0.45
CA LYS A 535 0.35 30.57 1.10
C LYS A 535 0.13 31.17 2.49
N SER A 536 1.20 31.35 3.28
CA SER A 536 1.12 31.98 4.60
C SER A 536 0.71 33.45 4.49
N ALA A 537 1.30 34.24 3.59
CA ALA A 537 1.01 35.66 3.41
C ALA A 537 -0.40 35.91 2.85
N ILE A 538 -0.86 35.08 1.90
CA ILE A 538 -2.24 35.12 1.40
C ILE A 538 -3.21 34.75 2.52
N GLN A 539 -2.91 33.73 3.35
CA GLN A 539 -3.75 33.33 4.48
C GLN A 539 -3.77 34.39 5.59
N THR A 540 -2.63 34.99 5.95
CA THR A 540 -2.54 36.06 6.96
C THR A 540 -3.31 37.29 6.50
N THR A 541 -3.22 37.66 5.22
CA THR A 541 -4.04 38.73 4.64
C THR A 541 -5.54 38.43 4.74
N ILE A 542 -5.95 37.16 4.58
CA ILE A 542 -7.35 36.73 4.70
C ILE A 542 -7.84 36.77 6.16
N VAL A 543 -7.02 36.37 7.13
CA VAL A 543 -7.39 36.46 8.56
C VAL A 543 -7.52 37.92 8.97
N VAL A 544 -6.63 38.80 8.49
CA VAL A 544 -6.72 40.25 8.76
C VAL A 544 -7.95 40.87 8.09
N ASP A 545 -8.27 40.51 6.84
CA ASP A 545 -9.48 40.96 6.14
C ASP A 545 -10.78 40.47 6.84
N ALA A 546 -10.80 39.23 7.35
CA ALA A 546 -11.96 38.66 8.05
C ALA A 546 -12.20 39.30 9.43
N TYR A 547 -11.13 39.72 10.13
CA TYR A 547 -11.25 40.50 11.36
C TYR A 547 -11.70 41.95 11.09
N PHE A 548 -11.32 42.53 9.95
CA PHE A 548 -11.76 43.87 9.55
C PHE A 548 -13.24 43.92 9.12
N TYR A 549 -13.81 42.82 8.61
CA TYR A 549 -15.21 42.75 8.18
C TYR A 549 -16.20 42.25 9.25
N SER A 550 -15.72 41.79 10.40
CA SER A 550 -16.57 41.36 11.53
C SER A 550 -16.63 42.40 12.67
N GLY A 551 -16.09 43.60 12.43
CA GLY A 551 -16.02 44.71 13.36
C GLY A 551 -16.84 45.94 12.93
N ASP A 552 -18.00 45.73 12.31
CA ASP A 552 -19.08 46.71 12.15
C ASP A 552 -20.43 46.10 12.53
#